data_AF-A0A352SQY1-F1
#
_entry.id   AF-A0A352SQY1-F1
#
_cell.length_a   1.000
_cell.length_b   1.000
_cell.length_c   1.000
_cell.angle_alpha   90.00
_cell.angle_beta   90.00
_cell.angle_gamma   90.00
#
_symmetry.space_group_name_H-M   'P 1'
#
loop_
_entity.id
_entity.type
_entity.pdbx_description
1 polymer ?
#
loop_
_entity_poly.entity_id
_entity_poly.type
_entity_poly.pdbx_seq_one_letter_code
_entity_poly.pdbx_strand_id
1 'polypeptide(L)'
;MLAYILRRLALILPTLFGIMLINFALVQFVPGGPVEQILAQLERETDVFQGIAGGGGEIREASESSSYVGSQGLPEDFVADLER
;
A
#
# COMPACT_ATOMS: atom_id res chain seq x y z
N MET A 1 -34.24 -37.15 -1.85
CA MET A 1 -33.86 -35.87 -1.22
C MET A 1 -32.35 -35.64 -1.18
N LEU A 2 -31.55 -36.51 -0.55
CA LEU A 2 -30.08 -36.35 -0.44
C LEU A 2 -29.37 -36.30 -1.80
N ALA A 3 -29.74 -37.17 -2.74
CA ALA A 3 -29.22 -37.14 -4.11
C ALA A 3 -29.53 -35.83 -4.87
N TYR A 4 -30.68 -35.20 -4.60
CA TYR A 4 -31.06 -33.93 -5.22
C TYR A 4 -30.25 -32.76 -4.64
N ILE A 5 -30.03 -32.77 -3.32
CA ILE A 5 -29.19 -31.79 -2.64
C ILE A 5 -27.73 -31.90 -3.11
N LEU A 6 -27.18 -33.12 -3.16
CA LEU A 6 -25.84 -33.36 -3.69
C LEU A 6 -25.71 -32.92 -5.14
N ARG A 7 -26.72 -33.19 -5.99
CA ARG A 7 -26.73 -32.74 -7.38
C ARG A 7 -26.74 -31.22 -7.49
N ARG A 8 -27.46 -30.53 -6.60
CA ARG A 8 -27.47 -29.06 -6.53
C ARG A 8 -26.12 -28.51 -6.08
N LEU A 9 -25.49 -29.07 -5.05
CA LEU A 9 -24.15 -28.66 -4.58
C LEU A 9 -23.06 -28.97 -5.62
N ALA A 10 -23.13 -30.13 -6.27
CA ALA A 10 -22.19 -30.54 -7.29
C ALA A 10 -22.23 -29.63 -8.53
N LEU A 11 -23.36 -28.96 -8.80
CA LEU A 11 -23.49 -27.98 -9.88
C LEU A 11 -22.95 -26.59 -9.50
N ILE A 12 -22.81 -26.27 -8.22
CA ILE A 12 -22.20 -24.99 -7.78
C ILE A 12 -20.70 -25.00 -8.06
N LEU A 13 -20.01 -26.10 -7.78
CA LEU A 13 -18.57 -26.25 -8.03
C LEU A 13 -18.13 -25.88 -9.47
N PRO A 14 -18.74 -26.44 -10.55
CA PRO A 14 -18.34 -26.10 -11.92
C PRO A 14 -18.69 -24.65 -12.28
N THR A 15 -19.77 -24.08 -11.72
CA THR A 15 -20.08 -22.65 -11.94
C THR A 15 -19.03 -21.75 -11.29
N LEU A 16 -18.66 -22.02 -10.04
CA LEU A 16 -17.62 -21.27 -9.33
C LEU A 16 -16.25 -21.44 -10.01
N PHE A 17 -15.92 -22.66 -10.42
CA PHE A 17 -14.68 -22.94 -11.14
C PHE A 17 -14.64 -22.21 -12.49
N GLY A 18 -15.74 -22.22 -13.24
CA GLY A 18 -15.84 -21.53 -14.52
C GLY A 18 -15.64 -20.03 -14.40
N ILE A 19 -16.36 -19.36 -13.48
CA ILE A 19 -16.20 -17.91 -13.28
C ILE A 19 -14.81 -17.57 -12.73
N MET A 20 -14.25 -18.41 -11.85
CA MET A 20 -12.91 -18.21 -11.29
C MET A 20 -11.85 -18.33 -12.38
N LEU A 21 -11.96 -19.32 -13.28
CA LEU A 21 -11.04 -19.51 -14.39
C LEU A 21 -11.13 -18.37 -15.40
N ILE A 22 -12.33 -17.88 -15.71
CA ILE A 22 -12.51 -16.71 -16.56
C ILE A 22 -11.88 -15.47 -15.92
N ASN A 23 -12.19 -15.17 -14.66
CA ASN A 23 -11.62 -14.02 -13.95
C ASN A 23 -10.09 -14.11 -13.86
N PHE A 24 -9.57 -15.30 -13.52
CA PHE A 24 -8.14 -15.57 -13.48
C PHE A 24 -7.49 -15.31 -14.84
N ALA A 25 -8.06 -15.84 -15.93
CA ALA A 25 -7.55 -15.61 -17.27
C ALA A 25 -7.54 -14.11 -17.60
N LEU A 26 -8.65 -13.40 -17.34
CA LEU A 26 -8.75 -11.96 -17.58
C LEU A 26 -7.70 -11.14 -16.82
N VAL A 27 -7.46 -11.44 -15.55
CA VAL A 27 -6.45 -10.76 -14.73
C VAL A 27 -5.03 -11.05 -15.25
N GLN A 28 -4.76 -12.30 -15.66
CA GLN A 28 -3.45 -12.68 -16.20
C GLN A 28 -3.16 -12.10 -17.59
N PHE A 29 -4.19 -11.71 -18.34
CA PHE A 29 -4.02 -11.01 -19.62
C PHE A 29 -3.70 -9.52 -19.48
N VAL A 30 -3.76 -8.94 -18.27
CA VAL A 30 -3.33 -7.55 -18.04
C VAL A 30 -1.80 -7.55 -17.86
N PRO A 31 -1.02 -7.04 -18.83
CA PRO A 31 0.44 -6.96 -18.69
C PRO A 31 0.77 -5.94 -17.60
N GLY A 32 1.58 -6.35 -16.62
CA GLY A 32 1.85 -5.55 -15.41
C GLY A 32 0.87 -5.91 -14.30
N GLY A 33 1.16 -7.00 -13.59
CA GLY A 33 0.34 -7.42 -12.45
C GLY A 33 0.27 -6.32 -11.39
N PRO A 34 -0.84 -6.18 -10.64
CA PRO A 34 -0.93 -5.23 -9.53
C PRO A 34 0.25 -5.38 -8.54
N VAL A 35 0.71 -6.62 -8.35
CA VAL A 35 1.86 -6.96 -7.52
C VAL A 35 3.16 -6.36 -8.05
N GLU A 36 3.39 -6.36 -9.36
CA GLU A 36 4.59 -5.78 -9.97
C GLU A 36 4.61 -4.25 -9.83
N GLN A 37 3.43 -3.61 -9.89
CA GLN A 37 3.29 -2.16 -9.65
C GLN A 37 3.57 -1.79 -8.18
N ILE A 38 3.08 -2.60 -7.24
CA ILE A 38 3.34 -2.43 -5.81
C ILE A 38 4.81 -2.69 -5.50
N LEU A 39 5.41 -3.73 -6.08
CA LEU A 39 6.82 -4.06 -5.89
C LEU A 39 7.72 -2.96 -6.47
N ALA A 40 7.38 -2.40 -7.63
CA ALA A 40 8.10 -1.27 -8.23
C ALA A 40 7.97 0.04 -7.41
N GLN A 41 6.85 0.24 -6.70
CA GLN A 41 6.69 1.37 -5.76
C GLN A 41 7.56 1.19 -4.52
N LEU A 42 7.60 -0.02 -3.96
CA LEU A 42 8.44 -0.34 -2.81
C LEU A 42 9.94 -0.27 -3.16
N GLU A 43 10.36 -0.85 -4.28
CA GLU A 43 11.75 -0.81 -4.74
C GLU A 43 12.22 0.63 -5.00
N ARG A 44 11.35 1.49 -5.55
CA ARG A 44 11.63 2.93 -5.70
C ARG A 44 11.75 3.66 -4.36
N GLU A 45 10.90 3.35 -3.39
CA GLU A 45 10.99 3.93 -2.04
C GLU A 45 12.31 3.53 -1.35
N THR A 46 12.76 2.31 -1.59
CA THR A 46 14.01 1.79 -1.02
C THR A 46 15.25 2.39 -1.69
N ASP A 47 15.23 2.58 -3.01
CA ASP A 47 16.32 3.21 -3.79
C ASP A 47 16.45 4.72 -3.50
N VAL A 48 15.33 5.42 -3.28
CA VAL A 48 15.35 6.81 -2.80
C VAL A 48 15.95 6.91 -1.40
N PHE A 49 15.64 5.97 -0.51
CA PHE A 49 16.26 5.89 0.81
C PHE A 49 17.77 5.63 0.72
N GLN A 50 18.21 4.80 -0.22
CA GLN A 50 19.62 4.47 -0.42
C GLN A 50 20.41 5.60 -1.11
N GLY A 51 19.79 6.30 -2.07
CA GLY A 51 20.34 7.50 -2.72
C GLY A 51 20.49 8.69 -1.77
N ILE A 52 19.63 8.79 -0.76
CA ILE A 52 19.76 9.77 0.33
C ILE A 52 20.84 9.30 1.34
N ALA A 53 20.98 7.99 1.59
CA ALA A 53 21.98 7.46 2.53
C ALA A 53 23.44 7.50 2.04
N GLY A 54 23.68 7.67 0.73
CA GLY A 54 25.03 7.69 0.11
C GLY A 54 25.71 9.08 0.04
N GLY A 55 24.98 10.16 0.33
CA GLY A 55 25.51 11.52 0.38
C GLY A 55 25.75 11.96 1.83
N GLY A 56 27.02 12.09 2.22
CA GLY A 56 27.43 12.28 3.60
C GLY A 56 26.67 13.35 4.38
N GLY A 57 26.11 12.92 5.50
CA GLY A 57 25.99 13.74 6.71
C GLY A 57 24.69 14.52 6.88
N GLU A 58 23.52 13.87 6.89
CA GLU A 58 22.35 14.29 7.68
C GLU A 58 21.21 13.27 7.63
N ILE A 59 21.32 12.18 8.39
CA ILE A 59 20.12 11.44 8.82
C ILE A 59 20.29 11.06 10.29
N ARG A 60 19.95 12.00 11.17
CA ARG A 60 19.38 11.63 12.47
C ARG A 60 17.87 11.54 12.25
N GLU A 61 17.39 10.31 12.33
CA GLU A 61 16.06 9.97 12.82
C GLU A 61 14.88 10.29 11.88
N ALA A 62 14.60 9.35 10.98
CA ALA A 62 13.31 9.24 10.32
C ALA A 62 12.86 7.77 10.28
N SER A 63 12.64 7.20 11.47
CA SER A 63 11.70 6.10 11.64
C SER A 63 10.73 6.53 12.74
N GLU A 64 9.44 6.48 12.41
CA GLU A 64 8.29 6.78 13.27
C GLU A 64 8.08 8.23 13.68
N SER A 65 7.22 8.94 12.95
CA SER A 65 5.93 9.44 13.48
C SER A 65 5.42 10.58 12.60
N SER A 66 4.10 10.61 12.43
CA SER A 66 3.32 11.77 12.00
C SER A 66 4.02 13.09 12.31
N SER A 67 4.30 13.90 11.29
CA SER A 67 4.82 15.27 11.42
C SER A 67 3.89 16.09 12.34
N TYR A 68 4.24 16.13 13.63
CA TYR A 68 3.56 16.92 14.65
C TYR A 68 4.11 18.34 14.53
N VAL A 69 3.31 19.23 13.95
CA VAL A 69 3.65 20.65 13.70
C VAL A 69 3.97 21.41 14.99
N GLY A 70 3.63 20.87 16.17
CA GLY A 70 3.90 21.48 17.47
C GLY A 70 5.36 21.44 17.96
N SER A 71 6.31 20.91 17.17
CA SER A 71 7.75 20.97 17.50
C SER A 71 8.48 22.17 16.89
N GLN A 72 7.85 22.88 15.96
CA GLN A 72 8.33 24.19 15.51
C GLN A 72 7.92 25.20 16.57
N GLY A 73 8.91 25.65 17.36
CA GLY A 73 8.71 26.69 18.36
C GLY A 73 7.99 27.90 17.76
N LEU A 74 7.16 28.55 18.57
CA LEU A 74 6.42 29.73 18.12
C LEU A 74 7.40 30.84 17.74
N PRO A 75 7.23 31.48 16.56
CA PRO A 75 8.04 32.61 16.15
C PRO A 75 8.00 33.72 17.20
N GLU A 76 9.12 34.38 17.41
CA GLU A 76 9.32 35.42 18.42
C GLU A 76 8.29 36.56 18.27
N ASP A 77 7.96 36.87 17.01
CA ASP A 77 6.95 37.86 16.63
C ASP A 77 5.53 37.49 17.13
N PHE A 78 5.18 36.19 17.15
CA PHE A 78 3.88 35.71 17.64
C PHE A 78 3.79 35.75 19.17
N VAL A 79 4.91 35.58 19.87
CA VAL A 79 4.94 35.67 21.35
C VAL A 79 4.77 37.12 21.79
N ALA A 80 5.38 38.07 21.08
CA ALA A 80 5.26 39.50 21.38
C ALA A 80 3.82 40.02 21.25
N ASP A 81 3.05 39.49 20.29
CA ASP A 81 1.63 39.85 20.11
C ASP A 81 0.71 39.30 21.20
N LEU A 82 1.08 38.20 21.87
CA LEU A 82 0.30 37.61 22.97
C LEU A 82 0.53 38.30 24.33
N GLU A 83 1.64 39.02 24.50
CA GLU A 83 2.00 39.69 25.75
C GLU A 83 1.39 41.11 25.88
N ARG A 84 0.47 41.49 24.98
CA ARG A 84 -0.14 42.82 24.92
C ARG A 84 -1.63 42.84 25.28
#